data_AF-A0A7S1YGV5-F1
#
_entry.id   AF-A0A7S1YGV5-F1
#
_cell.length_a   1.000
_cell.length_b   1.000
_cell.length_c   1.000
_cell.angle_alpha   90.00
_cell.angle_beta   90.00
_cell.angle_gamma   90.00
#
_symmetry.space_group_name_H-M   'P 1'
#
loop_
_entity.id
_entity.type
_entity.pdbx_description
1 polymer ?
#
loop_
_entity_poly.entity_id
_entity_poly.type
_entity_poly.pdbx_seq_one_letter_code
_entity_poly.pdbx_strand_id
1 'polypeptide(L)'
;GDVVALAYPGGDADVAGDAALAAFAAELSTTFGSAPDSEAPRFPAAIPGTDALVDILTAYIFTVTGEHSAMNFAQFESFAFVPFSPAHLSEPVPWADPEAPSELGTTAMKDLVPRLPSRHSSAMQVATLFLLSQYTENEEMLLGRRKWALWGDDPFEPEERLQQTLAKIEQRIDERGSWFFMKPSKVPISTAI
;
A
#
# COMPACT_ATOMS: atom_id res chain seq x y z
N GLY A 1 -7.07 -2.27 -18.22
CA GLY A 1 -7.96 -2.64 -19.33
C GLY A 1 -7.70 -1.79 -20.55
N ASP A 2 -8.34 -0.62 -20.63
CA ASP A 2 -8.33 0.25 -21.81
C ASP A 2 -6.93 0.54 -22.39
N VAL A 3 -5.95 0.89 -21.54
CA VAL A 3 -4.57 1.17 -21.99
C VAL A 3 -3.90 -0.07 -22.60
N VAL A 4 -4.11 -1.26 -22.01
CA VAL A 4 -3.56 -2.52 -22.53
C VAL A 4 -4.18 -2.84 -23.88
N ALA A 5 -5.51 -2.67 -24.03
CA ALA A 5 -6.19 -2.91 -25.30
C ALA A 5 -5.72 -1.96 -26.42
N LEU A 6 -5.36 -0.71 -26.07
CA LEU A 6 -4.79 0.25 -27.02
C LEU A 6 -3.34 -0.09 -27.41
N ALA A 7 -2.54 -0.55 -26.43
CA ALA A 7 -1.13 -0.88 -26.65
C ALA A 7 -0.93 -2.23 -27.37
N TYR A 8 -1.84 -3.18 -27.19
CA TYR A 8 -1.77 -4.55 -27.73
C TYR A 8 -3.04 -4.88 -28.54
N PRO A 9 -3.26 -4.24 -29.72
CA PRO A 9 -4.47 -4.41 -30.52
C PRO A 9 -4.67 -5.83 -31.08
N GLY A 10 -3.59 -6.59 -31.25
CA GLY A 10 -3.58 -8.03 -31.58
C GLY A 10 -3.83 -8.94 -30.38
N GLY A 11 -4.09 -8.36 -29.20
CA GLY A 11 -4.45 -9.08 -27.98
C GLY A 11 -3.28 -9.92 -27.46
N ASP A 12 -3.59 -11.16 -27.06
CA ASP A 12 -2.63 -12.07 -26.44
C ASP A 12 -1.42 -12.39 -27.35
N ALA A 13 -1.62 -12.35 -28.67
CA ALA A 13 -0.53 -12.57 -29.63
C ALA A 13 0.52 -11.45 -29.57
N ASP A 14 0.09 -10.18 -29.40
CA ASP A 14 1.01 -9.05 -29.28
C ASP A 14 1.74 -9.10 -27.92
N VAL A 15 1.04 -9.44 -26.84
CA VAL A 15 1.63 -9.61 -25.50
C VAL A 15 2.68 -10.72 -25.51
N ALA A 16 2.38 -11.87 -26.11
CA ALA A 16 3.32 -12.98 -26.22
C ALA A 16 4.51 -12.65 -27.14
N GLY A 17 4.33 -11.76 -28.12
CA GLY A 17 5.36 -11.29 -29.03
C GLY A 17 6.25 -10.16 -28.47
N ASP A 18 5.89 -9.58 -27.33
CA ASP A 18 6.62 -8.46 -26.73
C ASP A 18 7.88 -8.94 -25.98
N ALA A 19 9.02 -8.81 -26.64
CA ALA A 19 10.31 -9.21 -26.08
C ALA A 19 10.72 -8.38 -24.84
N ALA A 20 10.30 -7.11 -24.74
CA ALA A 20 10.62 -6.27 -23.60
C ALA A 20 9.80 -6.69 -22.38
N LEU A 21 8.51 -6.98 -22.58
CA LEU A 21 7.64 -7.49 -21.53
C LEU A 21 8.08 -8.89 -21.05
N ALA A 22 8.51 -9.76 -21.97
CA ALA A 22 9.07 -11.07 -21.62
C ALA A 22 10.36 -10.95 -20.80
N ALA A 23 11.27 -10.04 -21.19
CA ALA A 23 12.50 -9.79 -20.44
C ALA A 23 12.21 -9.24 -19.04
N PHE A 24 11.26 -8.31 -18.92
CA PHE A 24 10.80 -7.76 -17.64
C PHE A 24 10.25 -8.86 -16.71
N ALA A 25 9.38 -9.74 -17.23
CA ALA A 25 8.83 -10.84 -16.44
C ALA A 25 9.91 -11.81 -15.95
N ALA A 26 10.89 -12.14 -16.81
CA ALA A 26 12.01 -12.98 -16.45
C ALA A 26 12.91 -12.34 -15.38
N GLU A 27 13.18 -11.03 -15.49
CA GLU A 27 13.96 -10.28 -14.51
C GLU A 27 13.28 -10.27 -13.14
N LEU A 28 11.98 -9.95 -13.08
CA LEU A 28 11.23 -9.93 -11.83
C LEU A 28 11.09 -11.31 -11.20
N SER A 29 10.80 -12.33 -12.01
CA SER A 29 10.74 -13.72 -11.52
C SER A 29 12.07 -14.15 -10.89
N THR A 30 13.20 -13.73 -11.46
CA THR A 30 14.53 -14.06 -10.92
C THR A 30 14.83 -13.24 -9.67
N THR A 31 14.47 -11.96 -9.67
CA THR A 31 14.76 -11.02 -8.57
C THR A 31 13.99 -11.38 -7.31
N PHE A 32 12.70 -11.72 -7.44
CA PHE A 32 11.87 -12.08 -6.29
C PHE A 32 11.99 -13.56 -5.90
N GLY A 33 12.52 -14.40 -6.80
CA GLY A 33 12.70 -15.83 -6.59
C GLY A 33 11.38 -16.55 -6.29
N SER A 34 11.50 -17.67 -5.58
CA SER A 34 10.36 -18.52 -5.22
C SER A 34 9.72 -18.11 -3.88
N ALA A 35 8.48 -18.53 -3.68
CA ALA A 35 7.83 -18.39 -2.37
C ALA A 35 8.57 -19.24 -1.30
N PRO A 36 8.49 -18.90 0.00
CA PRO A 36 9.23 -19.61 1.04
C PRO A 36 8.89 -21.10 1.12
N ASP A 37 7.65 -21.45 0.77
CA ASP A 37 7.07 -22.78 0.90
C ASP A 37 6.64 -23.39 -0.45
N SER A 38 7.13 -22.86 -1.57
CA SER A 38 6.79 -23.36 -2.91
C SER A 38 7.90 -23.07 -3.91
N GLU A 39 8.14 -24.01 -4.83
CA GLU A 39 8.99 -23.80 -6.01
C GLU A 39 8.36 -22.86 -7.04
N ALA A 40 7.10 -22.46 -6.85
CA ALA A 40 6.45 -21.48 -7.71
C ALA A 40 7.11 -20.09 -7.52
N PRO A 41 7.42 -19.39 -8.62
CA PRO A 41 8.01 -18.06 -8.54
C PRO A 41 6.98 -17.07 -7.98
N ARG A 42 7.46 -16.07 -7.23
CA ARG A 42 6.58 -15.01 -6.67
C ARG A 42 6.01 -14.09 -7.74
N PHE A 43 6.70 -13.98 -8.87
CA PHE A 43 6.25 -13.26 -10.06
C PHE A 43 6.26 -14.24 -11.23
N PRO A 44 5.24 -14.26 -12.10
CA PRO A 44 5.18 -15.20 -13.20
C PRO A 44 6.33 -14.99 -14.19
N ALA A 45 7.01 -16.08 -14.57
CA ALA A 45 8.14 -16.03 -15.51
C ALA A 45 7.74 -15.60 -16.95
N ALA A 46 6.44 -15.63 -17.27
CA ALA A 46 5.89 -15.13 -18.53
C ALA A 46 4.49 -14.57 -18.29
N ILE A 47 4.09 -13.57 -19.09
CA ILE A 47 2.77 -12.96 -19.05
C ILE A 47 1.98 -13.51 -20.25
N PRO A 48 1.00 -14.40 -20.01
CA PRO A 48 0.42 -15.23 -21.08
C PRO A 48 -0.56 -14.50 -22.00
N GLY A 49 -0.99 -13.29 -21.64
CA GLY A 49 -1.98 -12.55 -22.40
C GLY A 49 -2.40 -11.24 -21.75
N THR A 50 -3.34 -10.58 -22.41
CA THR A 50 -3.83 -9.24 -22.05
C THR A 50 -4.50 -9.20 -20.68
N ASP A 51 -5.31 -10.20 -20.33
CA ASP A 51 -5.95 -10.27 -19.01
C ASP A 51 -4.92 -10.38 -17.88
N ALA A 52 -3.93 -11.26 -18.02
CA ALA A 52 -2.85 -11.41 -17.04
C ALA A 52 -2.01 -10.12 -16.92
N LEU A 53 -1.77 -9.44 -18.03
CA LEU A 53 -1.08 -8.15 -18.03
C LEU A 53 -1.90 -7.08 -17.29
N VAL A 54 -3.22 -7.03 -17.52
CA VAL A 54 -4.12 -6.11 -16.81
C VAL A 54 -4.10 -6.38 -15.31
N ASP A 55 -4.16 -7.64 -14.89
CA ASP A 55 -4.14 -8.00 -13.47
C ASP A 55 -2.82 -7.61 -12.80
N ILE A 56 -1.69 -7.90 -13.45
CA ILE A 56 -0.35 -7.53 -12.95
C ILE A 56 -0.21 -6.01 -12.81
N LEU A 57 -0.57 -5.25 -13.85
CA LEU A 57 -0.48 -3.79 -13.82
C LEU A 57 -1.44 -3.20 -12.77
N THR A 58 -2.64 -3.75 -12.65
CA THR A 58 -3.62 -3.31 -11.65
C THR A 58 -3.12 -3.55 -10.25
N ALA A 59 -2.58 -4.75 -9.97
CA ALA A 59 -1.98 -5.08 -8.68
C ALA A 59 -0.82 -4.14 -8.35
N TYR A 60 0.10 -3.93 -9.29
CA TYR A 60 1.25 -3.05 -9.09
C TYR A 60 0.83 -1.61 -8.80
N ILE A 61 -0.04 -1.03 -9.63
CA ILE A 61 -0.55 0.33 -9.46
C ILE A 61 -1.29 0.45 -8.12
N PHE A 62 -2.15 -0.51 -7.78
CA PHE A 62 -2.90 -0.47 -6.53
C PHE A 62 -1.98 -0.56 -5.30
N THR A 63 -0.97 -1.42 -5.33
CA THR A 63 -0.01 -1.59 -4.22
C THR A 63 0.76 -0.30 -3.95
N VAL A 64 1.28 0.35 -4.99
CA VAL A 64 2.07 1.59 -4.80
C VAL A 64 1.21 2.83 -4.52
N THR A 65 -0.11 2.76 -4.71
CA THR A 65 -1.03 3.88 -4.50
C THR A 65 -1.97 3.64 -3.33
N GLY A 66 -3.08 2.95 -3.57
CA GLY A 66 -4.16 2.73 -2.61
C GLY A 66 -3.73 1.93 -1.39
N GLU A 67 -3.00 0.84 -1.57
CA GLU A 67 -2.51 0.01 -0.46
C GLU A 67 -1.53 0.77 0.43
N HIS A 68 -0.51 1.38 -0.18
CA HIS A 68 0.44 2.25 0.53
C HIS A 68 -0.29 3.34 1.32
N SER A 69 -1.22 4.06 0.68
CA SER A 69 -1.94 5.16 1.34
C SER A 69 -2.79 4.70 2.51
N ALA A 70 -3.45 3.54 2.38
CA ALA A 70 -4.29 2.97 3.43
C ALA A 70 -3.47 2.58 4.68
N MET A 71 -2.23 2.13 4.50
CA MET A 71 -1.35 1.74 5.60
C MET A 71 -0.51 2.89 6.14
N ASN A 72 -0.20 3.89 5.32
CA ASN A 72 0.80 4.91 5.64
C ASN A 72 0.21 6.14 6.34
N PHE A 73 -0.73 6.84 5.72
CA PHE A 73 -1.21 8.14 6.24
C PHE A 73 -2.05 8.03 7.50
N ALA A 74 -2.54 6.83 7.82
CA ALA A 74 -3.26 6.54 9.07
C ALA A 74 -2.34 6.31 10.27
N GLN A 75 -1.02 6.21 10.06
CA GLN A 75 -0.06 5.78 11.09
C GLN A 75 -0.09 6.68 12.33
N PHE A 76 -0.05 8.00 12.14
CA PHE A 76 -0.08 8.92 13.26
C PHE A 76 -1.40 8.84 14.03
N GLU A 77 -2.53 8.93 13.34
CA GLU A 77 -3.85 8.90 13.98
C GLU A 77 -4.12 7.58 14.70
N SER A 78 -3.59 6.47 14.19
CA SER A 78 -3.82 5.13 14.75
C SER A 78 -2.83 4.74 15.84
N PHE A 79 -1.57 5.17 15.74
CA PHE A 79 -0.47 4.61 16.54
C PHE A 79 0.30 5.66 17.37
N ALA A 80 -0.07 6.95 17.33
CA ALA A 80 0.59 7.97 18.16
C ALA A 80 0.28 7.82 19.66
N PHE A 81 -0.83 7.17 20.04
CA PHE A 81 -1.08 6.80 21.42
C PHE A 81 -0.27 5.54 21.79
N VAL A 82 0.99 5.75 22.15
CA VAL A 82 1.98 4.69 22.41
C VAL A 82 1.51 3.59 23.37
N PRO A 83 0.75 3.85 24.46
CA PRO A 83 0.26 2.77 25.31
C PRO A 83 -0.67 1.78 24.61
N PHE A 84 -1.38 2.20 23.55
CA PHE A 84 -2.23 1.34 22.74
C PHE A 84 -1.45 0.58 21.67
N SER A 85 -0.44 1.22 21.07
CA SER A 85 0.37 0.62 20.01
C SER A 85 1.87 0.88 20.22
N PRO A 86 2.49 0.27 21.23
CA PRO A 86 3.89 0.50 21.52
C PRO A 86 4.77 -0.14 20.44
N ALA A 87 5.74 0.60 19.89
CA ALA A 87 6.66 0.06 18.88
C ALA A 87 7.55 -1.08 19.40
N HIS A 88 7.77 -1.15 20.71
CA HIS A 88 8.42 -2.26 21.40
C HIS A 88 8.02 -2.27 22.87
N LEU A 89 8.42 -3.31 23.60
CA LEU A 89 8.34 -3.35 25.05
C LEU A 89 9.74 -3.35 25.64
N SER A 90 9.93 -2.62 26.74
CA SER A 90 11.20 -2.51 27.47
C SER A 90 11.48 -3.74 28.34
N GLU A 91 10.44 -4.53 28.64
CA GLU A 91 10.49 -5.76 29.41
C GLU A 91 9.55 -6.82 28.79
N PRO A 92 9.79 -8.12 29.03
CA PRO A 92 8.88 -9.17 28.59
C PRO A 92 7.46 -9.00 29.16
N VAL A 93 6.47 -9.36 28.32
CA VAL A 93 5.10 -9.54 28.80
C VAL A 93 5.10 -10.72 29.78
N PRO A 94 4.48 -10.58 30.97
CA PRO A 94 4.28 -11.73 31.84
C PRO A 94 3.35 -12.70 31.12
N TRP A 95 3.89 -13.85 30.75
CA TRP A 95 3.08 -14.98 30.27
C TRP A 95 2.45 -15.66 31.49
N ALA A 96 1.24 -16.20 31.36
CA ALA A 96 0.75 -17.14 32.37
C ALA A 96 1.80 -18.24 32.54
N ASP A 97 2.21 -18.48 33.77
CA ASP A 97 2.81 -19.75 34.11
C ASP A 97 1.75 -20.83 33.87
N PRO A 98 1.99 -21.82 32.97
CA PRO A 98 1.06 -22.92 32.74
C PRO A 98 0.74 -23.68 34.03
N GLU A 99 1.64 -23.67 35.02
CA GLU A 99 1.47 -24.31 36.33
C GLU A 99 0.87 -23.38 37.39
N ALA A 100 0.80 -22.06 37.16
CA ALA A 100 0.10 -21.10 38.00
C ALA A 100 -0.89 -20.21 37.21
N PRO A 101 -1.97 -20.77 36.64
CA PRO A 101 -2.96 -20.02 35.86
C PRO A 101 -3.67 -18.91 36.65
N SER A 102 -3.65 -18.99 37.99
CA SER A 102 -4.27 -17.99 38.88
C SER A 102 -3.59 -16.62 38.86
N GLU A 103 -2.38 -16.52 38.32
CA GLU A 103 -1.68 -15.23 38.19
C GLU A 103 -2.05 -14.48 36.90
N LEU A 104 -2.69 -15.15 35.94
CA LEU A 104 -3.16 -14.53 34.70
C LEU A 104 -4.28 -13.53 35.02
N GLY A 105 -4.05 -12.25 34.70
CA GLY A 105 -5.02 -11.17 34.96
C GLY A 105 -4.84 -10.45 36.30
N THR A 106 -3.79 -10.77 37.08
CA THR A 106 -3.42 -10.02 38.30
C THR A 106 -2.58 -8.76 38.01
N THR A 107 -2.12 -8.58 36.77
CA THR A 107 -1.29 -7.46 36.33
C THR A 107 -2.07 -6.14 36.38
N ALA A 108 -1.70 -5.24 37.29
CA ALA A 108 -2.28 -3.92 37.37
C ALA A 108 -1.57 -2.96 36.40
N MET A 109 -2.18 -1.80 36.09
CA MET A 109 -1.54 -0.80 35.22
C MET A 109 -0.14 -0.39 35.70
N LYS A 110 0.09 -0.36 37.03
CA LYS A 110 1.42 -0.07 37.61
C LYS A 110 2.51 -1.06 37.18
N ASP A 111 2.14 -2.28 36.82
CA ASP A 111 3.06 -3.34 36.41
C ASP A 111 3.31 -3.30 34.88
N LEU A 112 2.39 -2.66 34.13
CA LEU A 112 2.49 -2.44 32.68
C LEU A 112 3.31 -1.20 32.32
N VAL A 113 3.24 -0.12 33.12
CA VAL A 113 3.95 1.14 32.82
C VAL A 113 5.47 0.94 32.64
N PRO A 114 6.19 0.15 33.45
CA PRO A 114 7.61 -0.12 33.24
C PRO A 114 7.93 -0.90 31.96
N ARG A 115 6.96 -1.68 31.44
CA ARG A 115 7.10 -2.46 30.20
C ARG A 115 6.93 -1.62 28.94
N LEU A 116 6.25 -0.48 29.02
CA LEU A 116 6.08 0.41 27.87
C LEU A 116 7.43 1.02 27.42
N PRO A 117 7.50 1.55 26.20
CA PRO A 117 8.69 2.28 25.76
C PRO A 117 9.06 3.42 26.70
N SER A 118 10.35 3.71 26.79
CA SER A 118 10.83 4.92 27.47
C SER A 118 10.19 6.18 26.87
N ARG A 119 10.23 7.30 27.61
CA ARG A 119 9.74 8.60 27.10
C ARG A 119 10.45 9.01 25.81
N HIS A 120 11.76 8.77 25.73
CA HIS A 120 12.55 9.09 24.54
C HIS A 120 12.10 8.24 23.34
N SER A 121 12.00 6.92 23.52
CA SER A 121 11.52 6.01 22.49
C SER A 121 10.10 6.31 22.03
N SER A 122 9.22 6.65 22.98
CA SER A 122 7.84 7.07 22.70
C SER A 122 7.81 8.35 21.86
N ALA A 123 8.62 9.35 22.23
CA ALA A 123 8.72 10.59 21.48
C ALA A 123 9.24 10.36 20.06
N MET A 124 10.25 9.49 19.90
CA MET A 124 10.76 9.11 18.57
C MET A 124 9.70 8.39 17.73
N GLN A 125 8.95 7.44 18.32
CA GLN A 125 7.83 6.79 17.63
C GLN A 125 6.81 7.83 17.13
N VAL A 126 6.33 8.70 18.02
CA VAL A 126 5.32 9.71 17.68
C VAL A 126 5.84 10.67 16.60
N ALA A 127 7.10 11.12 16.69
CA ALA A 127 7.71 11.98 15.69
C ALA A 127 7.84 11.29 14.33
N THR A 128 8.28 10.04 14.29
CA THR A 128 8.39 9.25 13.06
C THR A 128 7.03 9.04 12.41
N LEU A 129 6.02 8.60 13.17
CA LEU A 129 4.67 8.41 12.66
C LEU A 129 4.07 9.72 12.13
N PHE A 130 4.33 10.85 12.81
CA PHE A 130 3.90 12.16 12.35
C PHE A 130 4.48 12.49 10.99
N LEU A 131 5.82 12.40 10.85
CA LEU A 131 6.52 12.66 9.59
C LEU A 131 6.03 11.74 8.48
N LEU A 132 5.87 10.44 8.77
CA LEU A 132 5.39 9.45 7.81
C LEU A 132 3.90 9.57 7.47
N SER A 133 3.16 10.48 8.10
CA SER A 133 1.74 10.72 7.80
C SER A 133 1.49 12.06 7.11
N GLN A 134 2.54 12.79 6.72
CA GLN A 134 2.40 14.08 6.04
C GLN A 134 2.30 13.93 4.52
N TYR A 135 1.71 14.92 3.87
CA TYR A 135 1.76 15.07 2.42
C TYR A 135 2.70 16.22 2.07
N THR A 136 3.46 16.09 0.97
CA THR A 136 4.24 17.21 0.45
C THR A 136 3.34 18.20 -0.30
N GLU A 137 3.74 19.48 -0.39
CA GLU A 137 2.93 20.52 -1.05
C GLU A 137 2.70 20.24 -2.55
N ASN A 138 3.63 19.53 -3.19
CA ASN A 138 3.61 19.22 -4.62
C ASN A 138 3.29 17.74 -4.89
N GLU A 139 2.69 17.05 -3.93
CA GLU A 139 2.33 15.64 -4.06
C GLU A 139 1.32 15.44 -5.20
N GLU A 140 1.58 14.46 -6.07
CA GLU A 140 0.68 14.11 -7.16
C GLU A 140 -0.28 13.01 -6.70
N MET A 141 -1.58 13.32 -6.70
CA MET A 141 -2.64 12.43 -6.25
C MET A 141 -3.31 11.71 -7.43
N LEU A 142 -3.89 10.53 -7.16
CA LEU A 142 -4.67 9.77 -8.14
C LEU A 142 -5.79 10.63 -8.75
N LEU A 143 -6.54 11.36 -7.91
CA LEU A 143 -7.49 12.38 -8.36
C LEU A 143 -6.83 13.75 -8.22
N GLY A 144 -6.30 14.27 -9.34
CA GLY A 144 -5.43 15.44 -9.34
C GLY A 144 -5.58 16.30 -10.59
N ARG A 145 -4.92 17.47 -10.59
CA ARG A 145 -5.04 18.46 -11.68
C ARG A 145 -4.03 18.26 -12.81
N ARG A 146 -2.94 17.54 -12.59
CA ARG A 146 -1.95 17.27 -13.64
C ARG A 146 -2.41 16.06 -14.44
N LYS A 147 -2.53 16.25 -15.75
CA LYS A 147 -2.56 15.13 -16.70
C LYS A 147 -1.27 14.34 -16.53
N TRP A 148 -1.36 13.01 -16.54
CA TRP A 148 -0.17 12.18 -16.49
C TRP A 148 0.64 12.41 -17.77
N ALA A 149 1.82 13.02 -17.61
CA ALA A 149 2.65 13.55 -18.70
C ALA A 149 3.12 12.51 -19.75
N LEU A 150 2.75 11.24 -19.59
CA LEU A 150 3.06 10.13 -20.48
C LEU A 150 2.40 10.26 -21.87
N TRP A 151 1.28 10.97 -21.98
CA TRP A 151 0.51 11.08 -23.24
C TRP A 151 0.55 12.47 -23.89
N GLY A 152 1.41 13.37 -23.40
CA GLY A 152 1.46 14.76 -23.84
C GLY A 152 0.26 15.58 -23.39
N ASP A 153 0.00 16.71 -24.06
CA ASP A 153 -1.11 17.61 -23.73
C ASP A 153 -2.46 17.17 -24.34
N ASP A 154 -2.42 16.18 -25.24
CA ASP A 154 -3.60 15.71 -25.96
C ASP A 154 -4.60 15.02 -25.02
N PRO A 155 -5.91 15.08 -25.33
CA PRO A 155 -6.91 14.33 -24.58
C PRO A 155 -6.65 12.81 -24.66
N PHE A 156 -6.60 12.16 -23.50
CA PHE A 156 -6.45 10.71 -23.40
C PHE A 156 -7.67 10.10 -22.70
N GLU A 157 -8.60 9.62 -23.52
CA GLU A 157 -9.90 9.09 -23.11
C GLU A 157 -9.86 8.08 -21.94
N PRO A 158 -8.92 7.10 -21.88
CA PRO A 158 -8.82 6.19 -20.73
C PRO A 158 -8.53 6.90 -19.40
N GLU A 159 -7.68 7.93 -19.42
CA GLU A 159 -7.36 8.72 -18.22
C GLU A 159 -8.57 9.54 -17.77
N GLU A 160 -9.29 10.17 -18.70
CA GLU A 160 -10.50 10.92 -18.37
C GLU A 160 -11.58 10.03 -17.72
N ARG A 161 -11.79 8.82 -18.26
CA ARG A 161 -12.68 7.82 -17.64
C ARG A 161 -12.23 7.41 -16.25
N LEU A 162 -10.92 7.24 -16.05
CA LEU A 162 -10.37 6.89 -14.75
C LEU A 162 -10.58 8.03 -13.74
N GLN A 163 -10.29 9.28 -14.11
CA GLN A 163 -10.53 10.46 -13.26
C GLN A 163 -12.01 10.60 -12.87
N GLN A 164 -12.93 10.37 -13.81
CA GLN A 164 -14.37 10.36 -13.51
C GLN A 164 -14.77 9.23 -12.55
N THR A 165 -14.16 8.06 -12.69
CA THR A 165 -14.40 6.91 -11.81
C THR A 165 -13.87 7.18 -10.41
N LEU A 166 -12.67 7.74 -10.30
CA LEU A 166 -12.06 8.15 -9.02
C LEU A 166 -12.91 9.21 -8.31
N ALA A 167 -13.43 10.21 -9.03
CA ALA A 167 -14.33 11.21 -8.46
C ALA A 167 -15.62 10.58 -7.88
N LYS A 168 -16.20 9.57 -8.56
CA LYS A 168 -17.36 8.82 -8.04
C LYS A 168 -17.01 7.98 -6.81
N ILE A 169 -15.83 7.37 -6.79
CA ILE A 169 -15.34 6.63 -5.62
C ILE A 169 -15.17 7.58 -4.43
N GLU A 170 -14.60 8.76 -4.65
CA GLU A 170 -14.44 9.77 -3.62
C GLU A 170 -15.78 10.18 -3.01
N GLN A 171 -16.78 10.47 -3.86
CA GLN A 171 -18.12 10.79 -3.40
C GLN A 171 -18.71 9.68 -2.51
N ARG A 172 -18.55 8.41 -2.90
CA ARG A 172 -19.03 7.27 -2.10
C ARG A 172 -18.32 7.15 -0.76
N ILE A 173 -17.04 7.51 -0.69
CA ILE A 173 -16.27 7.52 0.57
C ILE A 173 -16.79 8.64 1.48
N ASP A 174 -17.04 9.82 0.93
CA ASP A 174 -17.60 10.95 1.67
C ASP A 174 -19.00 10.65 2.22
N GLU A 175 -19.89 10.07 1.39
CA GLU A 175 -21.23 9.65 1.81
C GLU A 175 -21.18 8.58 2.92
N ARG A 176 -20.15 7.72 2.92
CA ARG A 176 -19.97 6.68 3.93
C ARG A 176 -19.44 7.22 5.26
N GLY A 177 -18.69 8.32 5.24
CA GLY A 177 -18.09 8.91 6.45
C GLY A 177 -16.96 8.08 7.09
N SER A 178 -16.24 7.27 6.31
CA SER A 178 -15.09 6.47 6.76
C SER A 178 -14.11 6.23 5.60
N TRP A 179 -12.92 5.67 5.84
CA TRP A 179 -11.88 5.41 4.83
C TRP A 179 -11.26 6.67 4.20
N PHE A 180 -11.09 7.72 5.01
CA PHE A 180 -10.63 9.03 4.53
C PHE A 180 -9.24 9.01 3.87
N PHE A 181 -8.37 8.07 4.25
CA PHE A 181 -7.04 7.89 3.64
C PHE A 181 -7.07 7.18 2.28
N MET A 182 -8.22 6.62 1.90
CA MET A 182 -8.43 6.05 0.57
C MET A 182 -9.22 6.98 -0.36
N LYS A 183 -9.48 8.23 0.05
CA LYS A 183 -10.04 9.23 -0.86
C LYS A 183 -9.06 9.44 -2.02
N PRO A 184 -9.47 9.24 -3.28
CA PRO A 184 -8.57 9.41 -4.42
C PRO A 184 -7.80 10.74 -4.47
N SER A 185 -8.35 11.85 -3.94
CA SER A 185 -7.66 13.14 -3.79
C SER A 185 -6.57 13.19 -2.70
N LYS A 186 -6.42 12.11 -1.93
CA LYS A 186 -5.46 11.93 -0.83
C LYS A 186 -4.58 10.68 -1.02
N VAL A 187 -4.69 10.01 -2.16
CA VAL A 187 -3.89 8.82 -2.49
C VAL A 187 -2.84 9.26 -3.50
N PRO A 188 -1.55 9.32 -3.13
CA PRO A 188 -0.49 9.63 -4.08
C PRO A 188 -0.38 8.57 -5.19
N ILE A 189 0.19 8.98 -6.33
CA ILE A 189 0.43 8.09 -7.49
C ILE A 189 1.61 7.12 -7.29
N SER A 190 2.30 7.18 -6.15
CA SER A 190 3.46 6.34 -5.83
C SER A 190 3.67 6.18 -4.32
N THR A 191 4.64 5.35 -3.94
CA THR A 191 5.13 5.26 -2.55
C THR A 191 6.06 6.43 -2.25
N ALA A 192 5.46 7.61 -2.00
CA ALA A 192 6.16 8.82 -1.60
C ALA A 192 5.68 9.30 -0.22
N ILE A 193 6.60 9.87 0.56
CA ILE A 193 6.36 10.42 1.89
C ILE A 193 7.29 11.59 2.20
#